data_AF-A0A412QAP4-F1
#
_entry.id   AF-A0A412QAP4-F1
#
_cell.length_a   1.000
_cell.length_b   1.000
_cell.length_c   1.000
_cell.angle_alpha   90.00
_cell.angle_beta   90.00
_cell.angle_gamma   90.00
#
_symmetry.space_group_name_H-M   'P 1'
#
loop_
_entity.id
_entity.type
_entity.pdbx_description
1 polymer ?
#
loop_
_entity_poly.entity_id
_entity_poly.type
_entity_poly.pdbx_seq_one_letter_code
_entity_poly.pdbx_strand_id
1 'polypeptide(L)'
;MKLEKDLFDDVIAYIIGEPGAMGANGIIECLNSTGEVFHICYLDEETSWEKIKKCFDGINGCKFNGPDRKSFFSTNILVLGGDYDIVTTIKEGWREICFDCGNHFVCKEEYAHGFIEFFMGMEGYQIICDGMEKIKKEKFCEKLNDIAEEYYKQKKLVKEKN
;
A
#
# COMPACT_ATOMS: atom_id res chain seq x y z
N MET A 1 8.11 0.81 19.55
CA MET A 1 8.70 1.57 18.43
C MET A 1 8.42 3.05 18.67
N LYS A 2 9.33 3.96 18.33
CA LYS A 2 9.07 5.41 18.42
C LYS A 2 8.77 5.92 17.00
N LEU A 3 7.67 6.64 16.83
CA LEU A 3 7.34 7.27 15.54
C LEU A 3 8.22 8.50 15.34
N GLU A 4 9.09 8.44 14.34
CA GLU A 4 9.92 9.54 13.87
C GLU A 4 9.79 9.61 12.35
N LYS A 5 10.04 10.78 11.75
CA LYS A 5 9.88 10.97 10.29
C LYS A 5 10.82 10.06 9.52
N ASP A 6 12.07 9.98 9.98
CA ASP A 6 13.15 9.23 9.36
C ASP A 6 12.86 7.72 9.23
N LEU A 7 11.94 7.19 10.04
CA LEU A 7 11.46 5.80 9.92
C LEU A 7 10.79 5.52 8.57
N PHE A 8 10.25 6.55 7.92
CA PHE A 8 9.44 6.42 6.71
C PHE A 8 10.16 6.90 5.44
N ASP A 9 11.37 7.45 5.54
CA ASP A 9 12.06 8.10 4.42
C ASP A 9 12.34 7.12 3.27
N ASP A 10 12.65 5.87 3.60
CA ASP A 10 12.99 4.81 2.65
C ASP A 10 11.83 3.86 2.34
N VAL A 11 10.62 4.14 2.87
CA VAL A 11 9.42 3.34 2.59
C VAL A 11 9.02 3.49 1.12
N ILE A 12 8.78 2.36 0.47
CA ILE A 12 8.41 2.28 -0.96
C ILE A 12 7.01 1.72 -1.17
N ALA A 13 6.50 0.94 -0.22
CA ALA A 13 5.16 0.38 -0.26
C ALA A 13 4.65 0.14 1.16
N TYR A 14 3.33 0.05 1.30
CA TYR A 14 2.68 -0.35 2.51
C TYR A 14 1.38 -1.11 2.24
N ILE A 15 1.04 -1.99 3.17
CA ILE A 15 -0.32 -2.52 3.31
C ILE A 15 -0.95 -1.82 4.50
N ILE A 16 -2.19 -1.39 4.35
CA ILE A 16 -3.02 -0.93 5.46
C ILE A 16 -4.27 -1.79 5.54
N GLY A 17 -4.52 -2.40 6.70
CA GLY A 17 -5.78 -3.07 6.99
C GLY A 17 -6.66 -2.16 7.84
N GLU A 18 -7.83 -1.78 7.33
CA GLU A 18 -8.82 -0.95 8.02
C GLU A 18 -9.33 -1.60 9.31
N PRO A 19 -9.91 -0.83 10.26
CA PRO A 19 -10.54 -1.40 11.43
C PRO A 19 -11.66 -2.38 11.04
N GLY A 20 -11.48 -3.65 11.41
CA GLY A 20 -12.41 -4.73 11.05
C GLY A 20 -12.10 -5.45 9.74
N ALA A 21 -11.02 -5.08 9.04
CA ALA A 21 -10.54 -5.81 7.88
C ALA A 21 -10.16 -7.26 8.23
N MET A 22 -10.31 -8.18 7.27
CA MET A 22 -9.79 -9.53 7.42
C MET A 22 -8.26 -9.51 7.28
N GLY A 23 -7.54 -10.14 8.22
CA GLY A 23 -6.06 -10.15 8.21
C GLY A 23 -5.46 -9.06 9.11
N ALA A 24 -4.65 -8.17 8.54
CA ALA A 24 -3.84 -7.15 9.25
C ALA A 24 -4.65 -5.96 9.79
N ASN A 25 -5.78 -6.23 10.45
CA ASN A 25 -6.67 -5.24 11.04
C ASN A 25 -5.93 -4.31 12.01
N GLY A 26 -6.06 -3.00 11.81
CA GLY A 26 -5.47 -2.02 12.71
C GLY A 26 -3.95 -1.87 12.55
N ILE A 27 -3.38 -2.51 11.52
CA ILE A 27 -1.94 -2.55 11.26
C ILE A 27 -1.63 -1.90 9.91
N ILE A 28 -0.50 -1.18 9.88
CA ILE A 28 0.19 -0.82 8.64
C ILE A 28 1.46 -1.65 8.56
N GLU A 29 1.64 -2.36 7.46
CA GLU A 29 2.89 -3.07 7.14
C GLU A 29 3.66 -2.22 6.14
N CYS A 30 4.82 -1.71 6.52
CA CYS A 30 5.66 -0.89 5.66
C CYS A 30 6.82 -1.72 5.09
N LEU A 31 7.04 -1.59 3.79
CA LEU A 31 8.19 -2.12 3.06
C LEU A 31 9.13 -0.98 2.71
N ASN A 32 10.41 -1.13 3.06
CA ASN A 32 11.43 -0.18 2.67
C ASN A 32 12.21 -0.62 1.41
N SER A 33 13.06 0.27 0.93
CA SER A 33 13.88 0.06 -0.26
C SER A 33 14.90 -1.08 -0.14
N THR A 34 15.27 -1.49 1.08
CA THR A 34 16.18 -2.62 1.32
C THR A 34 15.46 -3.98 1.33
N GLY A 35 14.12 -3.98 1.32
CA GLY A 35 13.30 -5.19 1.43
C GLY A 35 13.01 -5.62 2.87
N GLU A 36 13.33 -4.77 3.85
CA GLU A 36 12.89 -4.93 5.23
C GLU A 36 11.44 -4.51 5.39
N VAL A 37 10.76 -5.20 6.31
CA VAL A 37 9.34 -4.98 6.61
C VAL A 37 9.21 -4.68 8.09
N PHE A 38 8.42 -3.67 8.42
CA PHE A 38 8.07 -3.33 9.79
C PHE A 38 6.58 -3.02 9.92
N HIS A 39 6.05 -3.19 11.12
CA HIS A 39 4.62 -3.13 11.41
C HIS A 39 4.31 -2.01 12.40
N ILE A 40 3.19 -1.34 12.19
CA ILE A 40 2.68 -0.29 13.07
C ILE A 40 1.23 -0.57 13.40
N CYS A 41 0.90 -0.73 14.68
CA CYS A 41 -0.48 -0.77 15.15
C CYS A 41 -0.99 0.68 15.27
N TYR A 42 -1.87 1.12 14.37
CA TYR A 42 -2.37 2.51 14.40
C TYR A 42 -3.56 2.70 15.36
N LEU A 43 -3.98 1.63 16.02
CA LEU A 43 -4.96 1.64 17.11
C LEU A 43 -4.31 1.93 18.47
N ASP A 44 -2.98 1.83 18.58
CA ASP A 44 -2.25 2.15 19.80
C ASP A 44 -2.11 3.67 19.99
N GLU A 45 -2.15 4.13 21.25
CA GLU A 45 -2.06 5.56 21.57
C GLU A 45 -0.72 6.18 21.13
N GLU A 46 0.38 5.43 21.29
CA GLU A 46 1.73 5.89 20.93
C GLU A 46 1.95 5.96 19.42
N THR A 47 1.27 5.11 18.68
CA THR A 47 1.38 5.02 17.22
C THR A 47 0.08 5.33 16.51
N SER A 48 -0.76 6.19 17.08
CA SER A 48 -2.10 6.45 16.56
C SER A 48 -2.11 6.99 15.13
N TRP A 49 -3.22 6.79 14.42
CA TRP A 49 -3.44 7.30 13.06
C TRP A 49 -3.04 8.77 12.88
N GLU A 50 -3.42 9.64 13.82
CA GLU A 50 -3.08 11.07 13.79
C GLU A 50 -1.58 11.35 13.97
N LYS A 51 -0.87 10.52 14.74
CA LYS A 51 0.58 10.62 14.89
C LYS A 51 1.29 10.13 13.63
N ILE A 52 0.85 9.00 13.06
CA ILE A 52 1.42 8.45 11.83
C ILE A 52 1.32 9.46 10.68
N LYS A 53 0.15 10.07 10.45
CA LYS A 53 -0.02 11.09 9.39
C LYS A 53 0.93 12.29 9.50
N LYS A 54 1.41 12.61 10.71
CA LYS A 54 2.38 13.70 10.92
C LYS A 54 3.81 13.28 10.59
N CYS A 55 4.11 11.99 10.66
CA CYS A 55 5.43 11.41 10.44
C CYS A 55 5.59 10.86 9.02
N PHE A 56 4.55 10.26 8.46
CA PHE A 56 4.58 9.59 7.16
C PHE A 56 3.79 10.36 6.11
N ASP A 57 4.50 11.09 5.23
CA ASP A 57 3.87 11.91 4.19
C ASP A 57 3.08 11.08 3.17
N GLY A 58 3.49 9.83 2.90
CA GLY A 58 2.84 8.91 1.96
C GLY A 58 1.42 8.47 2.38
N ILE A 59 1.05 8.67 3.64
CA ILE A 59 -0.30 8.43 4.18
C ILE A 59 -1.04 9.74 4.51
N ASN A 60 -0.32 10.86 4.64
CA ASN A 60 -0.93 12.13 5.01
C ASN A 60 -1.91 12.64 3.94
N GLY A 61 -3.18 12.77 4.32
CA GLY A 61 -4.28 13.15 3.41
C GLY A 61 -4.95 11.97 2.71
N CYS A 62 -4.48 10.74 2.93
CA CYS A 62 -5.15 9.55 2.42
C CYS A 62 -6.47 9.29 3.15
N LYS A 63 -7.41 8.69 2.43
CA LYS A 63 -8.65 8.13 2.98
C LYS A 63 -8.71 6.68 2.52
N PHE A 64 -8.88 5.76 3.46
CA PHE A 64 -9.08 4.35 3.19
C PHE A 64 -10.52 4.05 3.54
N ASN A 65 -11.26 3.50 2.59
CA ASN A 65 -12.65 3.16 2.78
C ASN A 65 -12.98 1.89 2.03
N GLY A 66 -13.08 0.81 2.77
CA GLY A 66 -13.34 -0.48 2.24
C GLY A 66 -14.28 -1.34 3.07
N PRO A 67 -14.79 -2.41 2.48
CA PRO A 67 -14.64 -2.79 1.06
C PRO A 67 -15.40 -1.85 0.08
N ASP A 68 -14.84 -1.54 -1.09
CA ASP A 68 -15.52 -0.90 -2.22
C ASP A 68 -16.66 -1.82 -2.63
N ARG A 69 -17.89 -1.38 -2.39
CA ARG A 69 -19.10 -2.17 -2.66
C ARG A 69 -19.29 -2.48 -4.16
N LYS A 70 -18.50 -1.89 -5.07
CA LYS A 70 -18.45 -2.25 -6.50
C LYS A 70 -17.45 -3.36 -6.83
N SER A 71 -16.52 -3.67 -5.93
CA SER A 71 -15.65 -4.84 -6.07
C SER A 71 -16.51 -6.10 -5.95
N PHE A 72 -16.37 -7.02 -6.89
CA PHE A 72 -17.13 -8.26 -6.90
C PHE A 72 -16.66 -9.17 -5.77
N PHE A 73 -17.43 -9.26 -4.68
CA PHE A 73 -17.16 -10.21 -3.61
C PHE A 73 -17.94 -11.50 -3.86
N SER A 74 -17.30 -12.66 -3.64
CA SER A 74 -18.01 -13.93 -3.69
C SER A 74 -19.19 -13.92 -2.72
N THR A 75 -20.29 -14.56 -3.11
CA THR A 75 -21.62 -14.51 -2.48
C THR A 75 -21.70 -14.97 -1.01
N ASN A 76 -20.58 -15.35 -0.40
CA ASN A 76 -20.50 -15.88 0.96
C ASN A 76 -19.67 -15.01 1.93
N ILE A 77 -19.28 -13.79 1.53
CA ILE A 77 -18.51 -12.88 2.38
C ILE A 77 -19.43 -11.80 2.96
N LEU A 78 -19.52 -11.73 4.30
CA LEU A 78 -20.19 -10.63 4.99
C LEU A 78 -19.28 -9.41 4.99
N VAL A 79 -19.68 -8.40 4.23
CA VAL A 79 -19.03 -7.09 4.18
C VAL A 79 -19.54 -6.22 5.34
N LEU A 80 -18.66 -5.87 6.28
CA LEU A 80 -18.93 -4.92 7.36
C LEU A 80 -18.02 -3.70 7.15
N GLY A 81 -18.59 -2.56 6.73
CA GLY A 81 -17.82 -1.33 6.44
C GLY A 81 -18.23 -0.64 5.14
N GLY A 82 -17.51 0.43 4.79
CA GLY A 82 -17.72 1.24 3.58
C GLY A 82 -18.80 2.31 3.70
N ASP A 83 -18.40 3.58 3.79
CA ASP A 83 -19.30 4.74 3.65
C ASP A 83 -19.41 5.15 2.16
N TYR A 84 -20.63 5.30 1.62
CA TYR A 84 -20.86 5.68 0.22
C TYR A 84 -20.32 7.07 -0.13
N ASP A 85 -20.20 7.95 0.87
CA ASP A 85 -19.76 9.32 0.68
C ASP A 85 -18.23 9.47 0.80
N ILE A 86 -17.53 8.40 1.22
CA ILE A 86 -16.07 8.40 1.37
C ILE A 86 -15.43 7.63 0.21
N VAL A 87 -14.73 8.34 -0.65
CA VAL A 87 -13.93 7.73 -1.72
C VAL A 87 -12.51 7.50 -1.22
N THR A 88 -11.99 6.28 -1.41
CA THR A 88 -10.58 5.97 -1.18
C THR A 88 -9.71 6.96 -1.94
N THR A 89 -8.82 7.64 -1.23
CA THR A 89 -7.97 8.70 -1.76
C THR A 89 -6.54 8.37 -1.39
N ILE A 90 -5.67 8.31 -2.40
CA ILE A 90 -4.25 8.03 -2.26
C ILE A 90 -3.46 9.31 -2.51
N LYS A 91 -2.36 9.48 -1.77
CA LYS A 91 -1.43 10.60 -1.90
C LYS A 91 -0.83 10.67 -3.32
N GLU A 92 -0.66 11.88 -3.85
CA GLU A 92 0.06 12.09 -5.13
C GLU A 92 1.49 11.51 -5.05
N GLY A 93 1.94 10.87 -6.13
CA GLY A 93 3.21 10.13 -6.15
C GLY A 93 3.13 8.73 -5.53
N TRP A 94 1.95 8.31 -5.08
CA TRP A 94 1.65 6.95 -4.64
C TRP A 94 0.50 6.37 -5.45
N ARG A 95 0.41 5.04 -5.48
CA ARG A 95 -0.58 4.29 -6.23
C ARG A 95 -1.03 3.06 -5.45
N GLU A 96 -2.35 2.91 -5.33
CA GLU A 96 -2.97 1.68 -4.88
C GLU A 96 -2.99 0.65 -6.02
N ILE A 97 -2.65 -0.60 -5.69
CA ILE A 97 -2.56 -1.72 -6.65
C ILE A 97 -3.58 -2.80 -6.33
N CYS A 98 -3.81 -3.08 -5.04
CA CYS A 98 -4.70 -4.15 -4.62
C CYS A 98 -5.57 -3.67 -3.47
N PHE A 99 -6.81 -4.12 -3.50
CA PHE A 99 -7.81 -3.86 -2.50
C PHE A 99 -8.61 -5.13 -2.22
N ASP A 100 -8.62 -5.59 -0.98
CA ASP A 100 -9.38 -6.79 -0.61
C ASP A 100 -9.81 -6.77 0.86
N CYS A 101 -11.11 -7.00 1.10
CA CYS A 101 -11.71 -7.13 2.43
C CYS A 101 -11.30 -6.02 3.44
N GLY A 102 -11.22 -4.77 2.99
CA GLY A 102 -10.82 -3.62 3.81
C GLY A 102 -9.30 -3.43 3.96
N ASN A 103 -8.50 -4.11 3.13
CA ASN A 103 -7.05 -3.92 3.08
C ASN A 103 -6.64 -3.29 1.75
N HIS A 104 -5.58 -2.48 1.79
CA HIS A 104 -5.06 -1.75 0.64
C HIS A 104 -3.56 -1.96 0.51
N PHE A 105 -3.09 -2.41 -0.65
CA PHE A 105 -1.67 -2.36 -1.01
C PHE A 105 -1.39 -1.07 -1.80
N VAL A 106 -0.51 -0.23 -1.28
CA VAL A 106 -0.13 1.05 -1.87
C VAL A 106 1.39 1.12 -2.01
N CYS A 107 1.89 1.63 -3.13
CA CYS A 107 3.31 1.86 -3.35
C CYS A 107 3.61 3.23 -3.95
N LYS A 108 4.87 3.64 -3.94
CA LYS A 108 5.30 4.81 -4.73
C LYS A 108 5.03 4.56 -6.21
N GLU A 109 4.60 5.60 -6.91
CA GLU A 109 4.08 5.51 -8.27
C GLU A 109 5.14 4.96 -9.24
N GLU A 110 6.40 5.32 -9.06
CA GLU A 110 7.51 4.86 -9.89
C GLU A 110 7.75 3.34 -9.85
N TYR A 111 7.31 2.66 -8.80
CA TYR A 111 7.45 1.20 -8.67
C TYR A 111 6.19 0.43 -9.05
N ALA A 112 5.09 1.13 -9.32
CA ALA A 112 3.78 0.50 -9.42
C ALA A 112 3.70 -0.54 -10.54
N HIS A 113 4.33 -0.29 -11.69
CA HIS A 113 4.35 -1.25 -12.77
C HIS A 113 5.07 -2.55 -12.37
N GLY A 114 6.23 -2.45 -11.73
CA GLY A 114 6.97 -3.62 -11.26
C GLY A 114 6.19 -4.45 -10.24
N PHE A 115 5.48 -3.81 -9.30
CA PHE A 115 4.61 -4.51 -8.36
C PHE A 115 3.40 -5.17 -9.05
N ILE A 116 2.77 -4.50 -10.03
CA ILE A 116 1.67 -5.09 -10.81
C ILE A 116 2.15 -6.36 -11.55
N GLU A 117 3.33 -6.32 -12.16
CA GLU A 117 3.90 -7.49 -12.82
C GLU A 117 4.26 -8.59 -11.83
N PHE A 118 4.85 -8.22 -10.68
CA PHE A 118 5.20 -9.16 -9.63
C PHE A 118 3.98 -9.92 -9.09
N PHE A 119 2.86 -9.22 -8.90
CA PHE A 119 1.61 -9.82 -8.40
C PHE A 119 0.75 -10.45 -9.49
N MET A 120 1.20 -10.46 -10.75
CA MET A 120 0.40 -10.98 -11.86
C MET A 120 0.04 -12.46 -11.64
N GLY A 121 -1.25 -12.76 -11.64
CA GLY A 121 -1.77 -14.11 -11.39
C GLY A 121 -1.94 -14.47 -9.91
N MET A 122 -1.73 -13.53 -8.98
CA MET A 122 -2.08 -13.68 -7.57
C MET A 122 -3.48 -13.14 -7.29
N GLU A 123 -4.20 -13.80 -6.38
CA GLU A 123 -5.47 -13.32 -5.84
C GLU A 123 -5.24 -12.20 -4.82
N GLY A 124 -6.22 -11.30 -4.64
CA GLY A 124 -6.11 -10.15 -3.74
C GLY A 124 -5.67 -10.53 -2.32
N TYR A 125 -6.33 -11.52 -1.71
CA TYR A 125 -5.97 -12.01 -0.38
C TYR A 125 -4.54 -12.53 -0.28
N GLN A 126 -3.97 -13.09 -1.37
CA GLN A 126 -2.58 -13.57 -1.37
C GLN A 126 -1.59 -12.41 -1.36
N ILE A 127 -1.94 -11.31 -2.01
CA ILE A 127 -1.15 -10.08 -2.01
C ILE A 127 -1.20 -9.44 -0.62
N ILE A 128 -2.39 -9.35 -0.04
CA ILE A 128 -2.60 -8.71 1.26
C ILE A 128 -1.98 -9.52 2.41
N CYS A 129 -2.16 -10.84 2.44
CA CYS A 129 -1.67 -11.66 3.55
C CYS A 129 -0.20 -12.06 3.43
N ASP A 130 0.27 -12.39 2.21
CA ASP A 130 1.60 -12.98 2.01
C ASP A 130 2.52 -12.12 1.12
N GLY A 131 2.02 -11.00 0.57
CA GLY A 131 2.72 -10.24 -0.46
C GLY A 131 4.08 -9.71 -0.01
N MET A 132 4.18 -9.19 1.21
CA MET A 132 5.43 -8.68 1.78
C MET A 132 6.49 -9.77 1.94
N GLU A 133 6.10 -10.96 2.40
CA GLU A 133 7.02 -12.10 2.50
C GLU A 133 7.49 -12.57 1.12
N LYS A 134 6.59 -12.60 0.14
CA LYS A 134 6.94 -12.98 -1.25
C LYS A 134 7.90 -11.99 -1.88
N ILE A 135 7.66 -10.69 -1.74
CA ILE A 135 8.56 -9.62 -2.20
C ILE A 135 9.97 -9.85 -1.67
N LYS A 136 10.08 -10.10 -0.36
CA LYS A 136 11.36 -10.37 0.30
C LYS A 136 12.02 -11.64 -0.22
N LYS A 137 11.28 -12.75 -0.30
CA LYS A 137 11.77 -14.05 -0.75
C LYS A 137 12.29 -14.02 -2.19
N GLU A 138 11.60 -13.30 -3.06
CA GLU A 138 11.97 -13.16 -4.47
C GLU A 138 12.94 -12.02 -4.73
N LYS A 139 13.39 -11.33 -3.68
CA LYS A 139 14.37 -10.23 -3.75
C LYS A 139 13.93 -9.15 -4.74
N PHE A 140 12.63 -8.87 -4.78
CA PHE A 140 12.06 -7.88 -5.69
C PHE A 140 12.76 -6.52 -5.56
N CYS A 141 13.09 -6.13 -4.33
CA CYS A 141 13.74 -4.84 -4.06
C CYS A 141 15.12 -4.67 -4.75
N GLU A 142 15.79 -5.76 -5.15
CA GLU A 142 17.05 -5.68 -5.93
C GLU A 142 16.83 -5.08 -7.33
N LYS A 143 15.58 -5.03 -7.82
CA LYS A 143 15.21 -4.54 -9.16
C LYS A 143 14.65 -3.11 -9.17
N LEU A 144 14.56 -2.43 -8.02
CA LEU A 144 13.87 -1.14 -7.91
C LEU A 144 14.49 -0.05 -8.80
N ASN A 145 15.82 -0.04 -8.92
CA ASN A 145 16.52 0.94 -9.76
C ASN A 145 16.10 0.82 -11.22
N ASP A 146 16.11 -0.40 -11.77
CA ASP A 146 15.74 -0.66 -13.17
C ASP A 146 14.27 -0.25 -13.43
N ILE A 147 13.37 -0.59 -12.49
CA ILE A 147 11.95 -0.24 -12.56
C ILE A 147 11.76 1.28 -12.57
N ALA A 148 12.43 2.00 -11.66
CA ALA A 148 12.33 3.46 -11.58
C ALA A 148 12.92 4.14 -12.82
N GLU A 149 14.06 3.68 -13.33
CA GLU A 149 14.68 4.18 -14.55
C GLU A 149 13.73 4.07 -15.74
N GLU A 150 13.07 2.91 -15.89
CA GLU A 150 12.07 2.70 -16.92
C GLU A 150 10.87 3.64 -16.77
N TYR A 151 10.33 3.79 -15.55
CA TYR A 151 9.22 4.71 -15.28
C TYR A 151 9.55 6.15 -15.68
N TYR A 152 10.70 6.68 -15.26
CA TYR A 152 11.06 8.06 -15.58
C TYR A 152 11.39 8.26 -17.06
N LYS A 153 11.95 7.26 -17.73
CA LYS A 153 12.16 7.27 -19.18
C LYS A 153 10.82 7.37 -19.92
N GLN A 154 9.82 6.56 -19.54
CA GLN A 154 8.49 6.62 -20.12
C GLN A 154 7.81 7.97 -19.85
N LYS A 155 7.87 8.48 -18.61
CA LYS A 155 7.28 9.77 -18.23
C LYS A 155 7.87 10.94 -19.02
N LYS A 156 9.18 10.90 -19.31
CA LYS A 156 9.86 11.90 -20.15
C LYS A 156 9.35 11.87 -21.60
N LEU A 157 9.26 10.67 -22.19
CA LEU A 157 8.76 10.50 -23.56
C LEU A 157 7.31 10.97 -23.74
N VAL A 158 6.46 10.84 -22.72
CA VAL A 158 5.08 11.35 -22.75
C VAL A 158 5.06 12.87 -22.68
N LYS A 159 5.92 13.49 -21.85
CA LYS A 159 6.02 14.96 -21.78
C LYS A 159 6.55 15.59 -23.07
N GLU A 160 7.43 14.91 -23.81
CA GLU A 160 7.96 15.41 -25.09
C GLU A 160 6.96 15.31 -26.25
N LYS A 161 5.85 14.57 -26.08
CA LYS A 161 4.81 14.37 -27.10
C LYS A 161 3.58 15.27 -26.92
N ASN A 162 3.46 15.96 -25.80
CA ASN A 162 2.36 16.85 -25.44
C ASN A 162 2.82 18.31 -25.39
#